data_AF-A0A352FUT0-F1
#
_entry.id   AF-A0A352FUT0-F1
#
_cell.length_a   1.000
_cell.length_b   1.000
_cell.length_c   1.000
_cell.angle_alpha   90.00
_cell.angle_beta   90.00
_cell.angle_gamma   90.00
#
_symmetry.space_group_name_H-M   'P 1'
#
loop_
_entity.id
_entity.type
_entity.pdbx_description
1 polymer ?
#
loop_
_entity_poly.entity_id
_entity_poly.type
_entity_poly.pdbx_seq_one_letter_code
_entity_poly.pdbx_strand_id
1 'polypeptide(L)' 'MWDTKRQIIWLVAGVSFGTFIVYNDAKDEFGRFDATVFVFWEIILLAIIVTLFWLYSRKKT' A
#
# COMPACT_ATOMS: atom_id res chain seq x y z
N MET A 1 -21.96 6.83 8.80
CA MET A 1 -21.05 7.75 8.08
C MET A 1 -19.63 7.31 8.40
N TRP A 2 -18.91 6.65 7.48
CA TRP A 2 -17.52 6.24 7.75
C TRP A 2 -16.68 7.50 7.89
N ASP A 3 -16.40 7.89 9.14
CA ASP A 3 -15.69 9.12 9.49
C ASP A 3 -14.37 9.21 8.73
N THR A 4 -14.16 10.32 8.04
CA THR A 4 -12.94 10.61 7.26
C THR A 4 -11.65 10.33 8.05
N LYS A 5 -11.67 10.58 9.37
CA LYS A 5 -10.58 10.24 10.29
C LYS A 5 -10.21 8.75 10.25
N ARG A 6 -11.21 7.87 10.30
CA ARG A 6 -11.01 6.42 10.27
C ARG A 6 -10.51 5.96 8.91
N GLN A 7 -10.99 6.59 7.83
CA GLN A 7 -10.54 6.31 6.47
C GLN A 7 -9.04 6.62 6.28
N ILE A 8 -8.58 7.75 6.82
CA ILE A 8 -7.16 8.13 6.79
C ILE A 8 -6.32 7.17 7.63
N ILE A 9 -6.78 6.78 8.83
CA ILE A 9 -6.07 5.81 9.68
C ILE A 9 -5.88 4.48 8.94
N TRP A 10 -6.93 3.96 8.29
CA TRP A 10 -6.83 2.72 7.50
C TRP A 10 -5.96 2.86 6.27
N LEU A 11 -5.96 4.01 5.60
CA LEU A 11 -5.06 4.29 4.48
C LEU A 11 -3.61 4.25 4.94
N VAL A 12 -3.27 4.98 6.00
CA VAL A 12 -1.90 5.04 6.55
C VAL A 12 -1.47 3.66 7.04
N ALA A 13 -2.33 2.95 7.76
CA ALA A 13 -2.01 1.59 8.23
C ALA A 13 -1.79 0.62 7.06
N GLY A 14 -2.65 0.66 6.04
CA GLY A 14 -2.55 -0.19 4.86
C GLY A 14 -1.29 0.07 4.04
N VAL A 15 -0.95 1.35 3.82
CA VAL A 15 0.29 1.72 3.13
C VAL A 15 1.49 1.27 3.95
N SER A 16 1.60 1.66 5.22
CA SER A 16 2.76 1.31 6.06
C SER A 16 2.96 -0.21 6.18
N PHE A 17 1.89 -0.98 6.35
CA PHE A 17 1.97 -2.43 6.44
C PHE A 17 2.33 -3.07 5.09
N GLY A 18 1.73 -2.59 3.99
CA GLY A 18 2.06 -3.05 2.66
C GLY A 18 3.51 -2.77 2.29
N THR A 19 4.00 -1.56 2.53
CA THR A 19 5.39 -1.16 2.28
C THR A 19 6.37 -2.02 3.10
N PHE A 20 6.01 -2.38 4.35
CA PHE A 20 6.83 -3.29 5.15
C PHE A 20 6.92 -4.70 4.55
N ILE A 21 5.83 -5.22 4.01
CA ILE A 21 5.82 -6.52 3.32
C ILE A 21 6.68 -6.45 2.05
N VAL A 22 6.43 -5.44 1.21
CA VAL A 22 7.17 -5.22 -0.05
C VAL A 22 8.66 -5.04 0.21
N TYR A 23 9.03 -4.33 1.28
CA TYR A 23 10.43 -4.18 1.70
C TYR A 23 11.10 -5.52 2.06
N ASN A 24 10.37 -6.44 2.69
CA ASN A 24 10.91 -7.76 3.00
C ASN A 24 10.94 -8.69 1.80
N ASP A 25 9.95 -8.59 0.91
CA ASP A 25 9.87 -9.37 -0.34
C ASP A 25 10.97 -8.98 -1.33
N ALA A 26 11.36 -7.70 -1.34
CA ALA A 26 12.44 -7.20 -2.17
C ALA A 26 13.85 -7.64 -1.72
N LYS A 27 13.96 -8.47 -0.68
CA LYS A 27 15.23 -9.07 -0.25
C LYS A 27 15.42 -10.42 -0.94
N ASP A 28 16.59 -10.63 -1.53
CA ASP A 28 16.95 -11.90 -2.15
C ASP A 28 17.21 -13.01 -1.11
N GLU A 29 17.51 -14.22 -1.59
CA GLU A 29 17.82 -15.40 -0.75
C GLU A 29 19.03 -15.20 0.19
N PHE A 30 19.86 -14.20 -0.07
CA PHE A 30 21.01 -13.82 0.74
C PHE A 30 20.73 -12.59 1.62
N GLY A 31 19.50 -12.09 1.62
CA GLY A 31 19.05 -10.92 2.39
C GLY A 31 19.46 -9.58 1.81
N ARG A 32 19.98 -9.52 0.57
CA ARG A 32 20.32 -8.27 -0.11
C ARG A 32 19.06 -7.62 -0.66
N PHE A 33 18.93 -6.34 -0.40
CA PHE A 33 17.80 -5.55 -0.85
C PHE A 33 17.98 -5.10 -2.30
N ASP A 34 17.01 -5.43 -3.16
CA ASP A 34 16.93 -4.92 -4.52
C ASP A 34 15.95 -3.73 -4.57
N ALA A 35 16.52 -2.53 -4.73
CA ALA A 35 15.75 -1.29 -4.80
C ALA A 35 14.81 -1.23 -6.02
N THR A 36 15.17 -1.88 -7.13
CA THR A 36 14.37 -1.88 -8.36
C THR A 36 13.12 -2.72 -8.16
N VAL A 37 13.29 -3.92 -7.61
CA VAL A 37 12.18 -4.83 -7.27
C VAL A 37 11.25 -4.19 -6.24
N PHE A 38 11.82 -3.56 -5.21
CA PHE A 38 11.04 -2.82 -4.22
C PHE A 38 10.18 -1.72 -4.86
N VAL A 39 10.77 -0.84 -5.67
CA VAL A 39 10.04 0.26 -6.31
C VAL A 39 8.93 -0.27 -7.22
N PHE A 40 9.20 -1.34 -7.98
CA PHE A 40 8.19 -1.97 -8.83
C PHE A 40 6.98 -2.45 -8.03
N TRP A 41 7.21 -3.22 -6.97
CA TRP A 41 6.13 -3.73 -6.12
C TRP A 41 5.42 -2.64 -5.32
N GLU A 42 6.16 -1.62 -4.87
CA GLU A 42 5.59 -0.49 -4.13
C GLU A 42 4.65 0.33 -5.02
N ILE A 43 4.98 0.52 -6.31
CA ILE A 43 4.08 1.17 -7.27
C ILE A 43 2.78 0.37 -7.44
N ILE A 44 2.87 -0.96 -7.54
CA ILE A 44 1.69 -1.83 -7.66
C ILE A 44 0.81 -1.73 -6.40
N LEU A 45 1.42 -1.80 -5.22
CA LEU A 45 0.71 -1.65 -3.95
C LEU A 45 -0.04 -0.31 -3.89
N LEU A 46 0.66 0.80 -4.16
CA LEU A 46 0.06 2.13 -4.14
C LEU A 46 -1.05 2.27 -5.18
N ALA A 47 -0.88 1.72 -6.37
CA ALA A 47 -1.91 1.71 -7.40
C ALA A 47 -3.19 0.97 -6.94
N ILE A 48 -3.04 -0.17 -6.27
CA ILE A 48 -4.17 -0.92 -5.69
C ILE A 48 -4.86 -0.12 -4.59
N ILE A 49 -4.10 0.42 -3.64
CA ILE A 49 -4.64 1.21 -2.52
C ILE A 49 -5.41 2.43 -3.03
N VAL A 50 -4.84 3.19 -3.97
CA VAL A 50 -5.49 4.37 -4.57
C VAL A 50 -6.77 3.97 -5.31
N THR A 51 -6.74 2.88 -6.09
CA THR A 51 -7.90 2.38 -6.83
C THR A 51 -9.02 1.97 -5.88
N LEU A 52 -8.71 1.21 -4.84
CA LEU A 52 -9.70 0.78 -3.84
C LEU A 52 -10.24 1.97 -3.05
N PHE A 53 -9.38 2.90 -2.66
CA PHE A 53 -9.79 4.13 -1.95
C PHE A 53 -10.76 4.96 -2.80
N TRP A 54 -10.45 5.11 -4.08
CA TRP A 54 -11.30 5.82 -5.03
C TRP A 54 -12.64 5.12 -5.24
N LEU A 55 -12.64 3.79 -5.44
CA LEU A 55 -13.88 3.01 -5.57
C LEU A 55 -14.76 3.11 -4.32
N TYR A 56 -14.16 3.01 -3.14
CA TYR A 56 -14.86 3.10 -1.87
C TYR A 56 -15.41 4.52 -1.61
N SER A 57 -14.66 5.55 -2.03
CA SER A 57 -15.12 6.93 -1.95
C SER A 57 -16.31 7.20 -2.86
N ARG A 58 -16.40 6.57 -4.03
CA ARG A 58 -17.51 6.78 -4.97
C ARG A 58 -18.82 6.17 -4.52
N LYS A 59 -18.81 5.00 -3.85
CA LYS A 59 -20.02 4.32 -3.37
C LYS A 59 -20.82 5.10 -2.31
N LYS A 60 -20.31 6.22 -1.81
CA LYS A 60 -21.03 7.13 -0.92
C LYS A 60 -21.86 8.21 -1.65
N THR A 61 -21.80 8.25 -2.98
CA THR A 61 -22.66 9.10 -3.83
C THR A 61 -23.78 8.26 -4.41
#